data_AF-A0A7C3K4Q3-F1
#
_entry.id   AF-A0A7C3K4Q3-F1
#
_cell.length_a   1.000
_cell.length_b   1.000
_cell.length_c   1.000
_cell.angle_alpha   90.00
_cell.angle_beta   90.00
_cell.angle_gamma   90.00
#
_symmetry.space_group_name_H-M   'P 1'
#
loop_
_entity.id
_entity.type
_entity.pdbx_description
1 polymer ?
#
loop_
_entity_poly.entity_id
_entity_poly.type
_entity_poly.pdbx_seq_one_letter_code
_entity_poly.pdbx_strand_id
1 'polypeptide(L)'
;MIRYIEGKLLKKEEDRIVVLASGVGYEILLPAIVRKTFASKRAGEDGETVRVYIYYHQTERQPKPLLIGFNFEPEKEFFEKFITVEDIGPPTAVKALVLPIPKIAKAIEERDSRTLEGLKGIG
;
A
#
# COMPACT_ATOMS: atom_id res chain seq x y z
N MET A 1 3.63 -16.43 3.68
CA MET A 1 2.96 -15.42 2.84
C MET A 1 1.73 -14.90 3.59
N ILE A 2 1.52 -13.58 3.63
CA ILE A 2 0.41 -12.92 4.37
C ILE A 2 -0.42 -12.15 3.35
N ARG A 3 -1.75 -12.38 3.29
CA ARG A 3 -2.64 -11.74 2.30
C ARG A 3 -3.67 -10.79 2.90
N TYR A 4 -3.98 -10.94 4.18
CA TYR A 4 -5.01 -10.14 4.85
C TYR A 4 -4.72 -10.08 6.34
N ILE A 5 -4.95 -8.91 6.94
CA ILE A 5 -4.85 -8.69 8.38
C ILE A 5 -6.10 -7.94 8.84
N GLU A 6 -6.71 -8.46 9.90
CA GLU A 6 -7.77 -7.79 10.64
C GLU A 6 -7.37 -7.68 12.10
N GLY A 7 -7.47 -6.47 12.66
CA GLY A 7 -7.02 -6.21 14.02
C GLY A 7 -7.17 -4.75 14.42
N LYS A 8 -6.73 -4.40 15.62
CA LYS A 8 -6.80 -3.02 16.12
C LYS A 8 -5.68 -2.16 15.54
N LEU A 9 -5.99 -0.94 15.13
CA LEU A 9 -4.99 0.04 14.74
C LEU A 9 -4.21 0.49 15.99
N LEU A 10 -2.99 0.00 16.16
CA LEU A 10 -2.17 0.27 17.34
C LEU A 10 -1.41 1.60 17.21
N LYS A 11 -0.83 1.86 16.04
CA LYS A 11 -0.02 3.06 15.80
C LYS A 11 -0.15 3.54 14.35
N LYS A 12 -0.05 4.85 14.15
CA LYS A 12 0.08 5.50 12.85
C LYS A 12 1.44 6.20 12.78
N GLU A 13 2.14 6.01 11.68
CA GLU A 13 3.38 6.71 11.36
C GLU A 13 3.23 7.40 10.00
N GLU A 14 4.29 8.06 9.52
CA GLU A 14 4.23 8.83 8.28
C GLU A 14 3.92 7.96 7.05
N ASP A 15 4.54 6.78 6.98
CA ASP A 15 4.41 5.87 5.84
C ASP A 15 3.79 4.51 6.12
N ARG A 16 3.57 4.20 7.39
CA ARG A 16 3.16 2.88 7.84
C ARG A 16 2.15 2.98 8.98
N ILE A 17 1.50 1.84 9.21
CA ILE A 17 0.65 1.61 10.37
C ILE A 17 1.11 0.35 11.07
N VAL A 18 0.80 0.27 12.38
CA VAL A 18 0.93 -0.97 13.14
C VAL A 18 -0.45 -1.49 13.46
N VAL A 19 -0.76 -2.72 13.05
CA VAL A 19 -2.01 -3.39 13.35
C VAL A 19 -1.75 -4.51 14.35
N LEU A 20 -2.42 -4.47 15.50
CA LEU A 20 -2.38 -5.52 16.51
C LEU A 20 -3.44 -6.57 16.19
N ALA A 21 -3.00 -7.74 15.74
CA ALA A 21 -3.86 -8.89 15.45
C ALA A 21 -3.45 -10.06 16.34
N SER A 22 -4.36 -10.55 17.18
CA SER A 22 -4.14 -11.68 18.09
C SER A 22 -2.87 -11.56 18.96
N GLY A 23 -2.55 -10.34 19.40
CA GLY A 23 -1.36 -10.07 20.23
C GLY A 23 -0.06 -9.83 19.45
N VAL A 24 -0.08 -9.95 18.11
CA VAL A 24 1.09 -9.68 17.25
C VAL A 24 0.92 -8.33 16.54
N GLY A 25 1.93 -7.47 16.65
CA GLY A 25 1.97 -6.19 15.95
C GLY A 25 2.58 -6.32 14.56
N TYR A 26 1.78 -6.07 13.52
CA TYR A 26 2.23 -6.09 12.13
C TYR A 26 2.51 -4.68 11.65
N GLU A 27 3.75 -4.42 11.21
CA GLU A 27 4.11 -3.20 10.51
C GLU A 27 3.68 -3.32 9.04
N ILE A 28 2.85 -2.38 8.57
CA ILE A 28 2.29 -2.40 7.22
C ILE A 28 2.55 -1.04 6.56
N LEU A 29 3.30 -1.06 5.46
CA LEU A 29 3.56 0.11 4.63
C LEU A 29 2.30 0.46 3.83
N LEU A 30 1.95 1.75 3.76
CA LEU A 30 0.77 2.21 3.04
C LEU A 30 1.15 3.07 1.83
N PRO A 31 0.55 2.82 0.65
CA PRO A 31 0.55 3.77 -0.46
C PRO A 31 -0.03 5.13 -0.05
N ALA A 32 0.47 6.21 -0.63
CA ALA A 32 0.07 7.57 -0.24
C ALA A 32 -1.44 7.80 -0.35
N ILE A 33 -2.10 7.23 -1.37
CA ILE A 33 -3.55 7.30 -1.52
C ILE A 33 -4.30 6.56 -0.40
N VAL A 34 -3.79 5.40 0.02
CA VAL A 34 -4.39 4.55 1.06
C VAL A 34 -4.25 5.18 2.45
N ARG A 35 -3.13 5.87 2.72
CA ARG A 35 -2.87 6.56 4.01
C ARG A 35 -4.00 7.51 4.42
N LYS A 36 -4.62 8.20 3.46
CA LYS A 36 -5.72 9.14 3.71
C LYS A 36 -6.89 8.46 4.44
N THR A 37 -7.16 7.19 4.14
CA THR A 37 -8.23 6.40 4.78
C THR A 37 -7.94 6.08 6.25
N PHE A 38 -6.67 5.99 6.64
CA PHE A 38 -6.26 5.69 8.01
C PHE A 38 -6.03 6.95 8.85
N ALA A 39 -5.89 8.12 8.22
CA ALA A 39 -5.66 9.38 8.91
C ALA A 39 -6.80 9.70 9.91
N SER A 40 -8.05 9.50 9.50
CA SER A 40 -9.25 9.75 10.32
C SER A 40 -9.52 8.68 11.38
N LYS A 41 -8.87 7.52 11.32
CA LYS A 41 -9.10 6.40 12.25
C LYS A 41 -8.37 6.60 13.58
N ARG A 42 -8.99 6.19 14.69
CA ARG A 42 -8.37 6.18 16.02
C ARG A 42 -7.31 5.08 16.13
N ALA A 43 -6.19 5.41 16.75
CA ALA A 43 -5.08 4.50 17.02
C ALA A 43 -4.75 4.51 18.53
N GLY A 44 -4.14 3.43 19.03
CA GLY A 44 -3.77 3.25 20.43
C GLY A 44 -4.53 2.13 21.11
N GLU A 45 -4.65 2.17 22.44
CA GLU A 45 -5.35 1.14 23.24
C GLU A 45 -6.83 0.97 22.83
N ASP A 46 -7.50 2.09 22.54
CA ASP A 46 -8.87 2.18 22.01
C ASP A 46 -8.90 2.32 20.47
N GLY A 47 -7.89 1.78 19.79
CA GLY A 47 -7.77 1.81 18.34
C GLY A 47 -8.94 1.13 17.63
N GLU A 48 -9.34 1.67 16.48
CA GLU A 48 -10.39 1.08 15.65
C GLU A 48 -9.96 -0.27 15.07
N THR A 49 -10.93 -1.17 14.88
CA THR A 49 -10.68 -2.41 14.13
C THR A 49 -10.57 -2.08 12.64
N VAL A 50 -9.45 -2.47 12.04
CA VAL A 50 -9.15 -2.22 10.63
C VAL A 50 -8.93 -3.54 9.91
N ARG A 51 -9.27 -3.53 8.62
CA ARG A 51 -9.10 -4.63 7.68
C ARG A 51 -8.17 -4.15 6.59
N VAL A 52 -7.12 -4.92 6.31
CA VAL A 52 -6.07 -4.51 5.38
C VAL A 52 -5.73 -5.69 4.48
N TYR A 53 -5.84 -5.48 3.17
CA TYR A 53 -5.35 -6.43 2.17
C TYR A 53 -3.86 -6.24 1.99
N ILE A 54 -3.11 -7.33 2.00
CA ILE A 54 -1.65 -7.33 2.09
C ILE A 54 -1.05 -7.88 0.79
N TYR A 55 -0.16 -7.09 0.21
CA TYR A 55 0.86 -7.59 -0.70
C TYR A 55 2.13 -7.90 0.11
N TYR A 56 2.53 -9.17 0.10
CA TYR A 56 3.73 -9.67 0.79
C TYR A 56 4.89 -9.73 -0.19
N HIS A 57 6.00 -9.08 0.14
CA HIS A 57 7.20 -9.10 -0.68
C HIS A 57 8.43 -9.46 0.16
N GLN A 58 9.17 -10.47 -0.29
CA GLN A 58 10.44 -10.86 0.31
C GLN A 58 11.36 -11.34 -0.82
N THR A 59 12.61 -10.91 -0.79
CA THR A 59 13.64 -11.34 -1.75
C THR A 59 14.87 -11.76 -0.98
N GLU A 60 15.78 -12.50 -1.61
CA GLU A 60 17.06 -12.87 -0.98
C GLU A 60 17.88 -11.63 -0.56
N ARG A 61 17.73 -10.52 -1.30
CA ARG A 61 18.38 -9.24 -1.02
C ARG A 61 17.68 -8.43 0.08
N GLN A 62 16.44 -8.77 0.42
CA GLN A 62 15.65 -8.15 1.48
C GLN A 62 15.14 -9.23 2.46
N PRO A 63 15.96 -9.62 3.44
CA PRO A 63 15.61 -10.71 4.35
C PRO A 63 14.40 -10.38 5.23
N LYS A 64 14.15 -9.08 5.46
CA LYS A 64 12.96 -8.59 6.15
C LYS A 64 11.76 -8.55 5.18
N PRO A 65 10.65 -9.25 5.49
CA PRO A 65 9.47 -9.19 4.65
C PRO A 65 8.84 -7.80 4.68
N LEU A 66 8.48 -7.30 3.51
CA LEU A 66 7.75 -6.07 3.32
C LEU A 66 6.26 -6.37 3.17
N LEU A 67 5.43 -5.77 4.02
CA LEU A 67 3.98 -5.82 3.93
C LEU A 67 3.47 -4.48 3.39
N ILE A 68 2.75 -4.51 2.27
CA ILE A 68 2.11 -3.33 1.70
C ILE A 68 0.59 -3.49 1.82
N GLY A 69 -0.07 -2.49 2.41
CA GLY A 69 -1.48 -2.54 2.77
C GLY A 69 -2.40 -1.75 1.84
N PHE A 70 -3.59 -2.30 1.58
CA PHE A 70 -4.64 -1.71 0.75
C PHE A 70 -6.01 -1.78 1.45
N ASN A 71 -6.91 -0.86 1.12
CA ASN A 71 -8.26 -0.83 1.70
C ASN A 71 -9.15 -1.92 1.08
N PHE A 72 -8.96 -2.18 -0.21
CA PHE A 72 -9.76 -3.13 -0.97
C PHE A 72 -8.89 -4.07 -1.81
N GLU A 73 -9.38 -5.28 -2.07
CA GLU A 73 -8.68 -6.28 -2.87
C GLU A 73 -8.35 -5.81 -4.30
N PRO A 74 -9.27 -5.12 -5.04
CA PRO A 74 -8.94 -4.62 -6.37
C PRO A 74 -7.77 -3.62 -6.37
N GLU A 75 -7.57 -2.89 -5.27
CA GLU A 75 -6.43 -1.96 -5.18
C GLU A 75 -5.10 -2.72 -5.12
N LYS A 76 -5.06 -3.81 -4.35
CA LYS A 76 -3.92 -4.72 -4.26
C LYS A 76 -3.65 -5.41 -5.60
N GLU A 77 -4.68 -5.89 -6.29
CA GLU A 77 -4.54 -6.53 -7.61
C GLU A 77 -4.00 -5.57 -8.67
N PHE A 78 -4.46 -4.32 -8.66
CA PHE A 78 -3.90 -3.30 -9.53
C PHE A 78 -2.43 -3.04 -9.21
N PHE A 79 -2.08 -2.92 -7.92
CA PHE A 79 -0.69 -2.74 -7.51
C PHE A 79 0.21 -3.89 -7.98
N GLU A 80 -0.25 -5.13 -7.89
CA GLU A 80 0.47 -6.31 -8.37
C GLU A 80 0.75 -6.26 -9.88
N LYS A 81 -0.19 -5.74 -10.68
CA LYS A 81 0.03 -5.50 -12.11
C LYS A 81 0.95 -4.31 -12.34
N PHE A 82 0.81 -3.26 -11.54
CA PHE A 82 1.57 -2.02 -11.69
C PHE A 82 3.08 -2.23 -11.47
N ILE A 83 3.46 -3.09 -10.52
CA ILE A 83 4.88 -3.45 -10.28
C ILE A 83 5.49 -4.39 -11.33
N THR A 84 4.71 -4.90 -12.28
CA THR A 84 5.25 -5.68 -13.41
C THR A 84 5.76 -4.81 -14.56
N VAL A 85 5.45 -3.51 -14.52
CA VAL A 85 6.01 -2.54 -15.47
C VAL A 85 7.51 -2.42 -15.22
N GLU A 86 8.28 -2.37 -16.31
CA GLU A 86 9.74 -2.24 -16.28
C GLU A 86 10.17 -1.06 -15.40
N ASP A 87 11.20 -1.27 -14.59
CA ASP A 87 11.75 -0.32 -13.60
C ASP A 87 10.84 0.08 -12.40
N ILE A 88 9.63 -0.50 -12.27
CA ILE A 88 8.73 -0.23 -11.13
C ILE A 88 8.80 -1.34 -10.06
N GLY A 89 9.75 -1.20 -9.12
CA GLY A 89 9.81 -2.07 -7.95
C GLY A 89 8.74 -1.75 -6.87
N PRO A 90 8.42 -2.69 -5.95
CA PRO A 90 7.40 -2.47 -4.91
C PRO A 90 7.60 -1.22 -4.04
N PRO A 91 8.82 -0.89 -3.55
CA PRO A 91 9.03 0.32 -2.78
C PRO A 91 8.79 1.62 -3.59
N THR A 92 9.10 1.60 -4.89
CA THR A 92 8.87 2.72 -5.81
C THR A 92 7.37 2.87 -6.07
N ALA A 93 6.68 1.76 -6.35
CA ALA A 93 5.25 1.76 -6.60
C ALA A 93 4.42 2.32 -5.44
N VAL A 94 4.80 2.02 -4.19
CA VAL A 94 4.13 2.59 -3.00
C VAL A 94 4.19 4.11 -2.98
N LYS A 95 5.32 4.69 -3.42
CA LYS A 95 5.50 6.15 -3.51
C LYS A 95 4.81 6.74 -4.74
N ALA A 96 4.75 5.99 -5.83
CA ALA A 96 4.12 6.40 -7.08
C ALA A 96 2.59 6.43 -7.00
N LEU A 97 1.97 5.56 -6.20
CA LEU A 97 0.51 5.51 -5.98
C LEU A 97 -0.01 6.70 -5.14
N VAL A 98 0.02 7.90 -5.74
CA VAL A 98 -0.52 9.14 -5.18
C VAL A 98 -1.92 9.48 -5.73
N LEU A 99 -2.31 8.87 -6.85
CA LEU A 99 -3.60 9.05 -7.49
C LEU A 99 -4.52 7.84 -7.23
N PRO A 100 -5.86 8.03 -7.28
CA PRO A 100 -6.79 6.92 -7.30
C PRO A 100 -6.51 5.98 -8.47
N ILE A 101 -6.62 4.68 -8.23
CA ILE A 101 -6.36 3.64 -9.22
C ILE A 101 -7.16 3.81 -10.51
N PRO A 102 -8.47 4.17 -10.49
CA PRO A 102 -9.21 4.43 -11.73
C PRO A 102 -8.59 5.54 -12.59
N LYS A 103 -7.97 6.55 -11.97
CA LYS A 103 -7.32 7.64 -12.68
C LYS A 103 -6.01 7.18 -13.33
N ILE A 104 -5.25 6.32 -12.66
CA ILE A 104 -4.02 5.75 -13.21
C ILE A 104 -4.35 4.80 -14.37
N ALA A 105 -5.33 3.92 -14.19
CA ALA A 105 -5.78 3.01 -15.24
C ALA A 105 -6.20 3.78 -16.50
N LYS A 106 -7.01 4.83 -16.33
CA LYS A 106 -7.41 5.72 -17.43
C LYS A 106 -6.21 6.38 -18.12
N ALA A 107 -5.23 6.88 -17.36
CA ALA A 107 -4.04 7.50 -17.93
C ALA A 107 -3.19 6.50 -18.75
N ILE A 108 -3.14 5.23 -18.33
CA ILE A 108 -2.49 4.14 -19.09
C ILE A 108 -3.25 3.87 -20.40
N GLU A 109 -4.58 3.76 -20.33
CA GLU A 109 -5.43 3.53 -21.52
C GLU A 109 -5.33 4.67 -22.54
N GLU A 110 -5.31 5.92 -22.06
CA GLU A 110 -5.22 7.11 -22.90
C GLU A 110 -3.78 7.45 -23.33
N ARG A 111 -2.78 6.68 -22.87
CA ARG A 111 -1.34 6.96 -23.06
C ARG A 111 -0.97 8.40 -22.65
N ASP A 112 -1.60 8.89 -21.58
CA ASP A 112 -1.37 10.25 -21.07
C ASP A 112 -0.03 10.31 -20.32
N SER A 113 1.04 10.55 -21.07
CA SER A 113 2.40 10.62 -20.53
C SER A 113 2.54 11.68 -19.44
N ARG A 114 1.80 12.80 -19.51
CA ARG A 114 1.89 13.87 -18.49
C ARG A 114 1.38 13.41 -17.13
N THR A 115 0.28 12.66 -17.12
CA THR A 115 -0.26 12.11 -15.87
C THR A 115 0.63 11.00 -15.33
N LEU A 116 1.24 10.19 -16.21
CA LEU A 116 2.13 9.09 -15.83
C LEU A 116 3.50 9.58 -15.32
N GLU A 117 4.10 10.59 -15.96
CA GLU A 117 5.34 11.26 -15.52
C GLU A 117 5.18 11.91 -14.12
N GLY A 118 3.95 12.31 -13.77
CA GLY A 118 3.62 12.83 -12.44
C GLY A 118 3.64 11.77 -11.31
N LEU A 119 3.65 10.48 -11.66
CA LEU A 119 3.83 9.39 -10.71
C LEU A 119 5.33 9.26 -10.42
N LYS A 120 5.81 9.91 -9.35
CA LYS A 120 7.25 9.93 -8.96
C LYS A 120 7.88 8.53 -9.08
N GLY A 121 8.85 8.39 -9.99
CA GLY A 121 9.56 7.13 -10.25
C GLY A 121 9.27 6.48 -11.61
N ILE A 122 8.43 7.10 -12.45
CA ILE A 122 8.28 6.74 -13.87
C ILE A 122 9.04 7.79 -14.70
N GLY A 123 10.20 7.42 -15.24
CA GLY A 123 11.06 8.27 -16.05
C GLY A 123 12.37 7.60 -16.41
#